data_AF-A0A1B6JM35-F1
#
_entry.id   AF-A0A1B6JM35-F1
#
_cell.length_a   1.000
_cell.length_b   1.000
_cell.length_c   1.000
_cell.angle_alpha   90.00
_cell.angle_beta   90.00
_cell.angle_gamma   90.00
#
_symmetry.space_group_name_H-M   'P 1'
#
loop_
_entity.id
_entity.type
_entity.pdbx_description
1 polymer ?
#
loop_
_entity_poly.entity_id
_entity_poly.type
_entity_poly.pdbx_seq_one_letter_code
_entity_poly.pdbx_strand_id
1 'polypeptide(L)'
;YSDLVSTTHEKIQEMASEFNLPLRASCTLTKGLHIQLRIIRNSGFSVKDLPAVFIQVSRTKNLITCTTEELVVLNHRMRQMLLEIQILSNVVLYQLLQKLRAHIGCLYRLCEDIAELDLLVALAQVSSADRFVPPTFGDKMDIKLSRHPILDFISPFTPVANDVFASAEK
;
A
#
# COMPACT_ATOMS: atom_id res chain seq x y z
N TYR A 1 -4.19 -18.60 -15.97
CA TYR A 1 -2.86 -18.20 -15.46
C TYR A 1 -2.24 -19.29 -14.59
N SER A 2 -2.89 -19.69 -13.48
CA SER A 2 -2.39 -20.76 -12.59
C SER A 2 -2.05 -22.04 -13.35
N ASP A 3 -2.95 -22.51 -14.22
CA ASP A 3 -2.74 -23.75 -14.97
C ASP A 3 -1.49 -23.69 -15.84
N LEU A 4 -1.26 -22.56 -16.53
CA LEU A 4 -0.06 -22.38 -17.35
C LEU A 4 1.22 -22.40 -16.51
N VAL A 5 1.18 -21.89 -15.27
CA VAL A 5 2.33 -21.95 -14.34
C VAL A 5 2.60 -23.40 -13.93
N SER A 6 1.54 -24.16 -13.61
CA SER A 6 1.67 -25.59 -13.31
C SER A 6 2.24 -26.36 -14.51
N THR A 7 1.68 -26.18 -15.71
CA THR A 7 2.16 -26.83 -16.95
C THR A 7 3.62 -26.51 -17.23
N THR A 8 4.06 -25.26 -17.04
CA THR A 8 5.49 -24.92 -17.20
C THR A 8 6.38 -25.57 -16.16
N HIS A 9 5.89 -25.75 -14.93
CA HIS A 9 6.65 -26.42 -13.89
C HIS A 9 6.80 -27.92 -14.18
N GLU A 10 5.71 -28.57 -14.59
CA GLU A 10 5.69 -29.96 -15.06
C GLU A 10 6.66 -30.17 -16.22
N LYS A 11 6.63 -29.29 -17.24
CA LYS A 11 7.55 -29.35 -18.38
C LYS A 11 9.03 -29.25 -17.96
N ILE A 12 9.34 -28.39 -16.98
CA ILE A 12 10.71 -28.27 -16.46
C ILE A 12 11.13 -29.53 -15.69
N GLN A 13 10.20 -30.18 -14.97
CA GLN A 13 10.46 -31.46 -14.30
C GLN A 13 10.69 -32.59 -15.31
N GLU A 14 9.88 -32.69 -16.36
CA GLU A 14 10.07 -33.66 -17.45
C GLU A 14 11.45 -33.52 -18.09
N MET A 15 11.86 -32.29 -18.43
CA MET A 15 13.19 -32.02 -18.97
C MET A 15 14.32 -32.35 -17.98
N ALA A 16 14.08 -32.17 -16.67
CA ALA A 16 15.07 -32.52 -15.65
C ALA A 16 15.34 -34.03 -15.62
N SER A 17 14.26 -34.83 -15.76
CA SER A 17 14.33 -36.29 -15.84
C SER A 17 14.93 -36.77 -17.17
N GLU A 18 14.54 -36.18 -18.30
CA GLU A 18 15.03 -36.56 -19.63
C GLU A 18 16.54 -36.36 -19.78
N PHE A 19 17.04 -35.19 -19.38
CA PHE A 19 18.46 -34.85 -19.53
C PHE A 19 19.31 -35.24 -18.32
N ASN A 20 18.72 -35.83 -17.27
CA ASN A 20 19.39 -36.15 -15.99
C ASN A 20 20.17 -34.95 -15.41
N LEU A 21 19.62 -33.74 -15.53
CA LEU A 21 20.20 -32.50 -15.03
C LEU A 21 19.40 -31.98 -13.84
N PRO A 22 20.03 -31.42 -12.79
CA PRO A 22 19.34 -30.83 -11.65
C PRO A 22 18.75 -29.45 -12.00
N LEU A 23 17.77 -29.43 -12.91
CA LEU A 23 17.05 -28.24 -13.34
C LEU A 23 16.07 -27.78 -12.26
N ARG A 24 16.00 -26.47 -12.05
CA ARG A 24 15.00 -25.83 -11.19
C ARG A 24 14.28 -24.73 -11.95
N ALA A 25 12.96 -24.65 -11.75
CA ALA A 25 12.20 -23.50 -12.23
C ALA A 25 12.49 -22.28 -11.34
N SER A 26 12.76 -21.14 -11.96
CA SER A 26 12.91 -19.86 -11.26
C SER A 26 12.19 -18.75 -12.03
N CYS A 27 11.74 -17.71 -11.35
CA CYS A 27 11.06 -16.59 -11.98
C CYS A 27 11.77 -15.29 -11.62
N THR A 28 12.02 -14.43 -12.60
CA THR A 28 12.51 -13.06 -12.40
C THR A 28 11.71 -12.09 -13.26
N LEU A 29 11.67 -10.82 -12.85
CA LEU A 29 10.90 -9.79 -13.58
C LEU A 29 11.35 -9.64 -15.04
N THR A 30 12.65 -9.70 -15.28
CA THR A 30 13.25 -9.49 -16.61
C THR A 30 13.13 -10.73 -17.50
N LYS A 31 13.49 -11.91 -16.97
CA LYS A 31 13.54 -13.16 -17.75
C LYS A 31 12.25 -13.96 -17.72
N GLY A 32 11.28 -13.61 -16.88
CA GLY A 32 10.10 -14.43 -16.63
C GLY A 32 10.48 -15.76 -15.98
N LEU A 33 9.65 -16.78 -16.20
CA LEU A 33 9.92 -18.14 -15.76
C LEU A 33 11.05 -18.75 -16.63
N HIS A 34 12.15 -19.12 -16.00
CA HIS A 34 13.34 -19.63 -16.67
C HIS A 34 13.92 -20.80 -15.87
N ILE A 35 14.79 -21.55 -16.53
CA ILE A 35 15.46 -22.70 -15.95
C ILE A 35 16.73 -22.23 -15.25
N GLN A 36 16.97 -22.77 -14.06
CA GLN A 36 18.17 -22.57 -13.27
C GLN A 36 18.85 -23.89 -12.98
N LEU A 37 20.13 -23.97 -13.31
CA LEU A 37 21.00 -25.10 -13.03
C LEU A 37 22.14 -24.65 -12.13
N ARG A 38 22.26 -25.28 -10.96
CA ARG A 38 23.36 -25.00 -10.02
C ARG A 38 24.50 -25.98 -10.26
N ILE A 39 25.67 -25.47 -10.65
CA ILE A 39 26.86 -26.28 -10.89
C ILE A 39 27.62 -26.52 -9.57
N ILE A 40 28.02 -27.77 -9.34
CA ILE A 40 28.89 -28.15 -8.22
C ILE A 40 30.33 -27.73 -8.54
N ARG A 41 31.04 -27.13 -7.57
CA ARG A 41 32.45 -26.71 -7.74
C ARG A 41 33.30 -27.94 -8.09
N ASN A 42 34.22 -27.82 -9.04
CA ASN A 42 35.10 -28.87 -9.58
C ASN A 42 34.44 -29.97 -10.46
N SER A 43 33.19 -29.80 -10.91
CA SER A 43 32.51 -30.78 -11.76
C SER A 43 32.94 -30.79 -13.23
N GLY A 44 33.77 -29.85 -13.69
CA GLY A 44 34.16 -29.73 -15.12
C GLY A 44 33.04 -29.30 -16.07
N PHE A 45 31.79 -29.25 -15.60
CA PHE A 45 30.61 -28.96 -16.41
C PHE A 45 30.61 -27.53 -16.95
N SER A 46 30.54 -27.42 -18.28
CA SER A 46 30.55 -26.18 -19.04
C SER A 46 29.23 -25.95 -19.76
N VAL A 47 29.04 -24.72 -20.25
CA VAL A 47 27.87 -24.36 -21.08
C VAL A 47 27.80 -25.19 -22.37
N LYS A 48 28.94 -25.73 -22.83
CA LYS A 48 29.02 -26.59 -24.02
C LYS A 48 28.42 -27.99 -23.81
N ASP A 49 28.25 -28.41 -22.56
CA ASP A 49 27.69 -29.72 -22.20
C ASP A 49 26.15 -29.67 -22.11
N LEU A 50 25.55 -28.47 -22.25
CA LEU A 50 24.11 -28.32 -22.29
C LEU A 50 23.54 -28.79 -23.65
N PRO A 51 22.44 -29.55 -23.65
CA PRO A 51 21.69 -29.87 -24.86
C PRO A 51 21.32 -28.63 -25.68
N ALA A 52 21.30 -28.77 -27.01
CA ALA A 52 20.97 -27.67 -27.93
C ALA A 52 19.52 -27.14 -27.80
N VAL A 53 18.65 -27.87 -27.09
CA VAL A 53 17.28 -27.45 -26.74
C VAL A 53 17.29 -26.21 -25.82
N PHE A 54 18.36 -26.03 -25.04
CA PHE A 54 18.50 -24.88 -24.16
C PHE A 54 19.08 -23.68 -24.90
N ILE A 55 18.30 -22.61 -24.95
CA ILE A 55 18.65 -21.32 -25.56
C ILE A 55 18.83 -20.25 -24.48
N GLN A 56 19.34 -19.08 -24.88
CA GLN A 56 19.57 -17.92 -24.00
C GLN A 56 20.35 -18.27 -22.72
N VAL A 57 21.37 -19.12 -22.86
CA VAL A 57 22.16 -19.60 -21.74
C VAL A 57 23.07 -18.47 -21.21
N SER A 58 22.95 -18.15 -19.93
CA SER A 58 23.85 -17.22 -19.25
C SER A 58 24.39 -17.83 -17.96
N ARG A 59 25.70 -17.71 -17.74
CA ARG A 59 26.39 -18.22 -16.55
C ARG A 59 26.74 -17.07 -15.61
N THR A 60 26.34 -17.19 -14.35
CA THR A 60 26.73 -16.29 -13.27
C THR A 60 27.32 -17.10 -12.12
N LYS A 61 28.65 -17.05 -11.98
CA LYS A 61 29.42 -17.86 -11.01
C LYS A 61 29.10 -19.38 -11.14
N ASN A 62 28.32 -19.91 -10.20
CA ASN A 62 27.95 -21.33 -10.09
C ASN A 62 26.50 -21.59 -10.51
N LEU A 63 25.85 -20.60 -11.13
CA LEU A 63 24.47 -20.69 -11.60
C LEU A 63 24.45 -20.51 -13.11
N ILE A 64 23.86 -21.45 -13.82
CA ILE A 64 23.48 -21.29 -15.24
C ILE A 64 21.99 -21.02 -15.27
N THR A 65 21.59 -20.00 -16.01
CA THR A 65 20.19 -19.76 -16.36
C THR A 65 20.01 -20.00 -17.85
N CYS A 66 18.97 -20.71 -18.25
CA CYS A 66 18.62 -20.95 -19.65
C CYS A 66 17.10 -20.98 -19.82
N THR A 67 16.66 -20.97 -21.08
CA THR A 67 15.25 -21.16 -21.45
C THR A 67 15.18 -22.17 -22.59
N THR A 68 13.98 -22.57 -22.97
CA THR A 68 13.72 -23.30 -24.23
C THR A 68 12.77 -22.49 -25.08
N GLU A 69 12.65 -22.80 -26.38
CA GLU A 69 11.70 -22.13 -27.27
C GLU A 69 10.26 -22.27 -26.77
N GLU A 70 9.89 -23.47 -26.31
CA GLU A 70 8.58 -23.72 -25.71
C GLU A 70 8.32 -22.86 -24.46
N LEU A 71 9.32 -22.72 -23.58
CA LEU A 71 9.19 -21.85 -22.40
C LEU A 71 9.07 -20.37 -22.78
N VAL A 72 9.68 -19.92 -23.87
CA VAL A 72 9.50 -18.54 -24.36
C VAL A 72 8.05 -18.32 -24.79
N VAL A 73 7.46 -19.27 -25.53
CA VAL A 73 6.04 -19.22 -25.94
C VAL A 73 5.11 -19.23 -24.73
N LEU A 74 5.35 -20.11 -23.76
CA LEU A 74 4.55 -20.20 -22.53
C LEU A 74 4.65 -18.92 -21.69
N ASN A 75 5.85 -18.34 -21.54
CA ASN A 75 6.04 -17.05 -20.89
C ASN A 75 5.30 -15.92 -21.61
N HIS A 76 5.34 -15.90 -22.94
CA HIS A 76 4.60 -14.90 -23.71
C HIS A 76 3.10 -15.02 -23.44
N ARG A 77 2.55 -16.24 -23.47
CA ARG A 77 1.14 -16.50 -23.16
C ARG A 77 0.76 -16.12 -21.73
N MET A 78 1.61 -16.39 -20.75
CA MET A 78 1.42 -15.95 -19.36
C MET A 78 1.34 -14.44 -19.24
N ARG A 79 2.25 -13.72 -19.92
CA ARG A 79 2.26 -12.26 -19.93
C ARG A 79 0.97 -11.70 -20.54
N GLN A 80 0.50 -12.27 -21.65
CA GLN A 80 -0.76 -11.85 -22.27
C GLN A 80 -1.96 -12.05 -21.33
N MET A 81 -2.10 -13.23 -20.72
CA MET A 81 -3.17 -13.45 -19.75
C MET A 81 -3.10 -12.50 -18.56
N LEU A 82 -1.90 -12.18 -18.07
CA LEU A 82 -1.75 -11.25 -16.95
C LEU A 82 -2.24 -9.85 -17.34
N LEU A 83 -1.93 -9.39 -18.55
CA LEU A 83 -2.44 -8.13 -19.09
C LEU A 83 -3.97 -8.15 -19.20
N GLU A 84 -4.55 -9.24 -19.72
CA GLU A 84 -6.01 -9.39 -19.79
C GLU A 84 -6.66 -9.35 -18.41
N ILE A 85 -6.11 -10.07 -17.43
CA ILE A 85 -6.58 -10.04 -16.04
C ILE A 85 -6.52 -8.61 -15.48
N GLN A 86 -5.43 -7.89 -15.75
CA GLN A 86 -5.28 -6.51 -15.29
C GLN A 86 -6.31 -5.57 -15.92
N ILE A 87 -6.57 -5.71 -17.22
CA ILE A 87 -7.59 -4.92 -17.93
C ILE A 87 -8.98 -5.21 -17.36
N LEU A 88 -9.34 -6.49 -17.20
CA LEU A 88 -10.63 -6.89 -16.64
C LEU A 88 -10.79 -6.41 -15.20
N SER A 89 -9.74 -6.52 -14.39
CA SER A 89 -9.71 -6.00 -13.03
C SER A 89 -9.99 -4.49 -13.00
N ASN A 90 -9.35 -3.72 -13.87
CA ASN A 90 -9.59 -2.28 -13.99
C ASN A 90 -11.04 -1.95 -14.37
N VAL A 91 -11.66 -2.74 -15.26
CA VAL A 91 -13.08 -2.55 -15.61
C VAL A 91 -13.97 -2.76 -14.39
N VAL A 92 -13.75 -3.82 -13.61
CA VAL A 92 -14.52 -4.10 -12.40
C VAL A 92 -14.31 -3.00 -11.34
N LEU A 93 -13.07 -2.57 -11.12
CA LEU A 93 -12.74 -1.49 -10.20
C LEU A 93 -13.41 -0.18 -10.62
N TYR A 94 -13.42 0.13 -11.92
CA TYR A 94 -14.06 1.34 -12.43
C TYR A 94 -15.58 1.31 -12.23
N GLN A 95 -16.23 0.17 -12.47
CA GLN A 95 -17.65 0.00 -12.19
C GLN A 95 -17.97 0.17 -10.69
N LEU A 96 -17.13 -0.36 -9.80
CA LEU A 96 -17.27 -0.15 -8.36
C LEU A 96 -17.13 1.33 -7.99
N LEU A 97 -16.15 2.01 -8.57
CA LEU A 97 -15.91 3.43 -8.33
C LEU A 97 -17.08 4.29 -8.81
N GLN A 98 -17.69 3.96 -9.95
CA GLN A 98 -18.91 4.64 -10.42
C GLN A 98 -20.07 4.49 -9.42
N LYS A 99 -20.27 3.28 -8.87
CA LYS A 99 -21.30 3.04 -7.84
C LYS A 99 -21.02 3.88 -6.58
N LEU A 100 -19.77 3.93 -6.12
CA LEU A 100 -19.39 4.74 -4.96
C LEU A 100 -19.57 6.24 -5.19
N ARG A 101 -19.28 6.74 -6.40
CA ARG A 101 -19.46 8.17 -6.74
C ARG A 101 -20.90 8.63 -6.58
N ALA A 102 -21.90 7.77 -6.85
CA ALA A 102 -23.29 8.11 -6.62
C ALA A 102 -23.61 8.40 -5.14
N HIS A 103 -22.81 7.88 -4.21
CA HIS A 103 -22.97 8.03 -2.76
C HIS A 103 -22.03 9.07 -2.15
N ILE A 104 -21.21 9.77 -2.94
CA ILE A 104 -20.22 10.70 -2.39
C ILE A 104 -20.88 11.83 -1.60
N GLY A 105 -22.03 12.32 -2.05
CA GLY A 105 -22.76 13.40 -1.36
C GLY A 105 -23.29 13.00 0.02
N CYS A 106 -23.72 11.76 0.23
CA CYS A 106 -24.13 11.32 1.57
C CYS A 106 -22.92 11.07 2.48
N LEU A 107 -21.80 10.60 1.93
CA LEU A 107 -20.56 10.45 2.69
C LEU A 107 -20.01 11.80 3.17
N TYR A 108 -20.04 12.84 2.33
CA TYR A 108 -19.63 14.19 2.74
C TYR A 108 -20.49 14.74 3.88
N ARG A 109 -21.83 14.63 3.77
CA ARG A 109 -22.74 15.06 4.84
C ARG A 109 -22.47 14.30 6.14
N LEU A 110 -22.29 12.99 6.07
CA LEU A 110 -21.93 12.20 7.25
C LEU A 110 -20.60 12.67 7.87
N CYS A 111 -19.60 13.02 7.06
CA CYS A 111 -18.35 13.57 7.56
C CYS A 111 -18.54 14.95 8.21
N GLU A 112 -19.39 15.81 7.65
CA GLU A 112 -19.75 17.10 8.25
C GLU A 112 -20.44 16.90 9.61
N ASP A 113 -21.43 16.02 9.67
CA ASP A 113 -22.17 15.70 10.91
C ASP A 113 -21.23 15.15 12.00
N ILE A 114 -20.32 14.24 11.63
CA ILE A 114 -19.33 13.68 12.55
C ILE A 114 -18.33 14.75 13.01
N ALA A 115 -17.87 15.62 12.12
CA ALA A 115 -16.93 16.68 12.46
C ALA A 115 -17.54 17.73 13.38
N GLU A 116 -18.81 18.11 13.15
CA GLU A 116 -19.55 18.99 14.04
C GLU A 116 -19.71 18.36 15.43
N LEU A 117 -20.11 17.09 15.47
CA LEU A 117 -20.24 16.36 16.74
C LEU A 117 -18.90 16.27 17.48
N ASP A 118 -17.80 15.96 16.77
CA ASP A 118 -16.46 15.88 17.36
C ASP A 118 -16.02 17.22 17.96
N LEU A 119 -16.27 18.33 17.25
CA LEU A 119 -16.00 19.67 17.76
C LEU A 119 -16.82 19.98 19.02
N LEU A 120 -18.13 19.70 19.01
CA LEU A 120 -19.00 19.94 20.15
C LEU A 120 -18.57 19.10 21.37
N VAL A 121 -18.23 17.83 21.16
CA VAL A 121 -17.75 16.95 22.23
C VAL A 121 -16.40 17.42 22.76
N ALA A 122 -15.46 17.80 21.91
CA ALA A 122 -14.16 18.31 22.33
C ALA A 122 -14.31 19.59 23.17
N LEU A 123 -15.16 20.53 22.73
CA LEU A 123 -15.45 21.75 23.49
C LEU A 123 -16.12 21.43 24.83
N ALA A 124 -17.11 20.53 24.85
CA ALA A 124 -17.80 20.10 26.07
C ALA A 124 -16.85 19.42 27.07
N GLN A 125 -15.90 18.61 26.59
CA GLN A 125 -14.88 17.98 27.41
C GLN A 125 -13.96 19.03 28.04
N VAL A 126 -13.48 20.00 27.24
CA VAL A 126 -12.65 21.10 27.75
C VAL A 126 -13.42 21.95 28.75
N SER A 127 -14.69 22.27 28.48
CA SER A 127 -15.52 23.08 29.36
C SER A 127 -16.06 22.34 30.60
N SER A 128 -16.00 21.00 30.61
CA SER A 128 -16.35 20.19 31.80
C SER A 128 -15.29 20.30 32.89
N ALA A 129 -14.08 20.74 32.55
CA ALA A 129 -13.14 21.19 33.56
C ALA A 129 -13.71 22.44 34.24
N ASP A 130 -13.53 22.53 35.56
CA ASP A 130 -14.14 23.53 36.47
C ASP A 130 -13.64 24.99 36.27
N ARG A 131 -13.22 25.33 35.05
CA ARG A 131 -12.44 26.52 34.70
C ARG A 131 -13.02 27.34 33.54
N PHE A 132 -14.05 26.82 32.88
CA PHE A 132 -14.72 27.51 31.79
C PHE A 132 -16.19 27.75 32.13
N VAL A 133 -16.70 28.89 31.69
CA VAL A 133 -18.10 29.28 31.86
C VAL A 133 -18.68 29.66 30.49
N PRO A 134 -19.98 29.41 30.25
CA PRO A 134 -20.61 29.81 29.01
C PRO A 134 -20.60 31.35 28.90
N PRO A 135 -20.10 31.93 27.79
CA PRO A 135 -20.09 33.37 27.62
C PRO A 135 -21.49 33.89 27.30
N THR A 136 -21.75 35.15 27.67
CA THR A 136 -22.92 35.91 27.24
C THR A 136 -22.49 36.98 26.24
N PHE A 137 -23.22 37.11 25.14
CA PHE A 137 -22.92 38.09 24.09
C PHE A 137 -23.75 39.35 24.29
N GLY A 138 -23.11 40.52 24.15
CA GLY A 138 -23.75 41.84 24.27
C GLY A 138 -22.82 42.97 23.83
N ASP A 139 -23.24 44.22 24.00
CA ASP A 139 -22.55 45.42 23.47
C ASP A 139 -21.31 45.84 24.25
N LYS A 140 -21.01 45.16 25.36
CA LYS A 140 -19.87 45.44 26.24
C LYS A 140 -19.10 44.17 26.54
N MET A 141 -17.80 44.31 26.71
CA MET A 141 -16.91 43.24 27.16
C MET A 141 -16.71 43.39 28.67
N ASP A 142 -17.25 42.46 29.45
CA ASP A 142 -17.06 42.41 30.90
C ASP A 142 -16.67 40.97 31.26
N ILE A 143 -15.38 40.77 31.53
CA ILE A 143 -14.82 39.46 31.87
C ILE A 143 -14.29 39.55 33.29
N LYS A 144 -14.84 38.72 34.18
CA LYS A 144 -14.47 38.66 35.59
C LYS A 144 -13.56 37.47 35.85
N LEU A 145 -12.56 37.67 36.72
CA LEU A 145 -11.64 36.61 37.16
C LEU A 145 -11.05 35.82 35.99
N SER A 146 -10.71 36.50 34.89
CA SER A 146 -10.24 35.87 33.66
C SER A 146 -8.82 35.36 33.79
N ARG A 147 -8.52 34.23 33.15
CA ARG A 147 -7.17 33.64 33.08
C ARG A 147 -6.82 33.32 31.64
N HIS A 148 -5.53 33.34 31.34
CA HIS A 148 -5.05 32.95 30.02
C HIS A 148 -5.10 31.41 29.89
N PRO A 149 -5.88 30.83 28.95
CA PRO A 149 -6.19 29.39 28.92
C PRO A 149 -4.95 28.52 28.71
N ILE A 150 -4.02 28.91 27.83
CA ILE A 150 -2.77 28.16 27.62
C ILE A 150 -1.87 28.22 28.85
N LEU A 151 -1.68 29.41 29.45
CA LEU A 151 -0.84 29.58 30.64
C LEU A 151 -1.41 28.83 31.85
N ASP A 152 -2.74 28.79 32.02
CA ASP A 152 -3.39 28.01 33.09
C ASP A 152 -3.20 26.50 32.90
N PHE A 153 -2.98 26.05 31.67
CA PHE A 153 -2.70 24.64 31.35
C PHE A 153 -1.21 24.27 31.50
N ILE A 154 -0.29 25.10 31.03
CA ILE A 154 1.16 24.77 30.98
C ILE A 154 1.95 25.21 32.20
N SER A 155 1.46 26.21 32.95
CA SER A 155 2.23 26.81 34.04
C SER A 155 2.26 25.89 35.27
N PRO A 156 3.43 25.73 35.93
CA PRO A 156 3.53 24.99 37.18
C PRO A 156 2.80 25.68 38.34
N PHE A 157 2.48 26.96 38.21
CA PHE A 157 1.71 27.74 39.18
C PHE A 157 0.43 28.26 38.54
N THR A 158 -0.67 28.23 39.29
CA THR A 158 -1.96 28.79 38.85
C THR A 158 -1.83 30.30 38.59
N PRO A 159 -2.08 30.78 37.36
CA PRO A 159 -2.02 32.21 37.04
C PRO A 159 -3.02 33.04 37.85
N VAL A 160 -2.63 34.28 38.16
CA VAL A 160 -3.50 35.25 38.84
C VAL A 160 -4.60 35.69 37.87
N ALA A 161 -5.85 35.65 38.34
CA ALA A 161 -7.01 36.03 37.55
C ALA A 161 -7.19 37.55 37.51
N ASN A 162 -7.56 38.10 36.35
CA ASN A 162 -7.73 39.54 36.14
C ASN A 162 -9.11 39.88 35.55
N ASP A 163 -9.66 41.02 35.96
CA ASP A 163 -10.87 41.57 35.37
C ASP A 163 -10.54 42.40 34.13
N VAL A 164 -11.39 42.31 33.11
CA VAL A 164 -11.30 43.10 31.87
C VAL A 164 -12.64 43.75 31.60
N PHE A 165 -12.67 45.07 31.44
CA PHE A 165 -13.86 45.83 31.09
C PHE A 165 -13.58 46.73 29.89
N ALA A 166 -14.41 46.64 28.87
CA ALA A 166 -14.41 47.56 27.72
C ALA A 166 -15.85 47.83 27.25
N SER A 167 -16.14 49.10 26.99
CA SER A 167 -17.40 49.57 26.40
C SER A 167 -17.08 50.60 25.33
N ALA A 168 -17.91 50.70 24.28
CA ALA A 168 -17.80 51.81 23.34
C ALA A 168 -17.91 53.15 24.09
N GLU A 169 -16.94 54.04 23.91
CA GLU A 169 -17.07 55.43 24.34
C GLU A 169 -18.25 56.07 23.59
N LYS A 170 -19.04 56.87 24.31
CA LYS A 170 -20.08 57.71 23.71
C LYS A 170 -19.48 58.77 22.80
#